data_AF-A0A496ZWX1-F1
#
_entry.id   AF-A0A496ZWX1-F1
#
_cell.length_a   1.000
_cell.length_b   1.000
_cell.length_c   1.000
_cell.angle_alpha   90.00
_cell.angle_beta   90.00
_cell.angle_gamma   90.00
#
_symmetry.space_group_name_H-M   'P 1'
#
loop_
_entity.id
_entity.type
_entity.pdbx_description
1 polymer ?
#
loop_
_entity_poly.entity_id
_entity_poly.type
_entity_poly.pdbx_seq_one_letter_code
_entity_poly.pdbx_strand_id
1 'polypeptide(L)'
;MMENLSLSEIKKNAYNSINQDGLAEIALGFMLLWLSVFLYLHVFKGEDVVVFLILPAILIGPFLQKMRKKFTYPRVGYANLVTPRRTKLVMFVLIIALALGIFAAVNYVKIDFHADIFYFAPLVIGLFLASAQAYRYKRYQTKRYFIYFLAGLISTITVYFFPMRGLLRVMIIFSSLGIFLIPIGLITFNKFNRNFPLQKDNSKKDEQ
;
A
#
# COMPACT_ATOMS: atom_id res chain seq x y z
N MET A 1 -40.40 1.07 13.54
CA MET A 1 -39.71 0.73 12.28
C MET A 1 -38.26 0.44 12.61
N MET A 2 -37.91 -0.83 12.86
CA MET A 2 -36.51 -1.25 12.90
C MET A 2 -36.07 -1.42 11.44
N GLU A 3 -35.24 -0.50 11.00
CA GLU A 3 -34.62 -0.50 9.68
C GLU A 3 -33.87 -1.81 9.48
N ASN A 4 -34.22 -2.57 8.44
CA ASN A 4 -33.50 -3.77 7.99
C ASN A 4 -32.13 -3.34 7.45
N LEU A 5 -31.23 -2.92 8.33
CA LEU A 5 -29.85 -2.61 8.01
C LEU A 5 -29.20 -3.91 7.54
N SER A 6 -28.99 -4.02 6.23
CA SER A 6 -28.48 -5.25 5.64
C SER A 6 -27.11 -5.54 6.27
N LEU A 7 -26.86 -6.80 6.66
CA LEU A 7 -25.56 -7.23 7.22
C LEU A 7 -24.37 -6.81 6.33
N SER A 8 -24.61 -6.65 5.03
CA SER A 8 -23.63 -6.18 4.05
C SER A 8 -23.18 -4.72 4.28
N GLU A 9 -24.11 -3.83 4.64
CA GLU A 9 -23.85 -2.40 4.87
C GLU A 9 -23.11 -2.19 6.20
N ILE A 10 -23.52 -2.91 7.25
CA ILE A 10 -22.82 -2.90 8.53
C ILE A 10 -21.36 -3.33 8.36
N LYS A 11 -21.11 -4.43 7.63
CA LYS A 11 -19.75 -4.90 7.32
C LYS A 11 -18.96 -3.88 6.51
N LYS A 12 -19.58 -3.24 5.51
CA LYS A 12 -18.95 -2.20 4.68
C LYS A 12 -18.56 -0.99 5.54
N ASN A 13 -19.44 -0.53 6.42
CA ASN A 13 -19.19 0.62 7.29
C ASN A 13 -18.11 0.32 8.33
N ALA A 14 -18.15 -0.83 9.00
CA ALA A 14 -17.10 -1.25 9.92
C ALA A 14 -15.73 -1.35 9.24
N TYR A 15 -15.69 -1.92 8.03
CA TYR A 15 -14.47 -2.03 7.25
C TYR A 15 -13.95 -0.66 6.78
N ASN A 16 -14.84 0.28 6.44
CA ASN A 16 -14.48 1.64 6.08
C ASN A 16 -13.85 2.38 7.26
N SER A 17 -14.44 2.29 8.46
CA SER A 17 -13.93 2.94 9.66
C SER A 17 -12.49 2.49 10.00
N ILE A 18 -12.18 1.20 9.83
CA ILE A 18 -10.82 0.68 10.07
C ILE A 18 -9.81 1.23 9.05
N ASN A 19 -10.21 1.46 7.80
CA ASN A 19 -9.29 1.98 6.80
C ASN A 19 -9.22 3.51 6.78
N GLN A 20 -10.00 4.20 7.60
CA GLN A 20 -9.94 5.66 7.72
C GLN A 20 -8.78 6.13 8.60
N ASP A 21 -8.03 5.23 9.23
CA ASP A 21 -6.92 5.55 10.12
C ASP A 21 -5.67 6.14 9.42
N GLY A 22 -5.52 6.03 8.09
CA GLY A 22 -4.34 6.56 7.40
C GLY A 22 -3.07 5.70 7.57
N LEU A 23 -3.10 4.66 8.41
CA LEU A 23 -1.94 3.79 8.65
C LEU A 23 -1.58 2.98 7.40
N ALA A 24 -2.58 2.59 6.61
CA ALA A 24 -2.37 1.86 5.37
C ALA A 24 -1.62 2.70 4.33
N GLU A 25 -1.94 4.00 4.23
CA GLU A 25 -1.28 4.95 3.35
C GLU A 25 0.17 5.20 3.78
N ILE A 26 0.42 5.37 5.09
CA ILE A 26 1.78 5.50 5.64
C ILE A 26 2.60 4.25 5.31
N ALA A 27 2.07 3.07 5.61
CA ALA A 27 2.77 1.82 5.39
C ALA A 27 3.06 1.56 3.90
N LEU A 28 2.08 1.82 3.02
CA LEU A 28 2.28 1.72 1.58
C LEU A 28 3.33 2.72 1.09
N GLY A 29 3.33 3.95 1.60
CA GLY A 29 4.33 4.95 1.27
C GLY A 29 5.75 4.51 1.65
N PHE A 30 5.94 3.98 2.87
CA PHE A 30 7.23 3.41 3.29
C PHE A 30 7.65 2.21 2.44
N MET A 31 6.71 1.33 2.08
CA MET A 31 6.99 0.20 1.19
C MET A 31 7.51 0.66 -0.17
N LEU A 32 6.89 1.69 -0.77
CA LEU A 32 7.34 2.24 -2.04
C LEU A 32 8.71 2.90 -1.92
N LEU A 33 8.97 3.67 -0.86
CA LEU A 33 10.30 4.23 -0.63
C LEU A 33 11.36 3.15 -0.46
N TRP A 34 11.05 2.08 0.28
CA TRP A 34 11.95 0.96 0.44
C TRP A 34 12.27 0.28 -0.90
N LEU A 35 11.26 0.04 -1.74
CA LEU A 35 11.46 -0.49 -3.09
C LEU A 35 12.30 0.46 -3.96
N SER A 36 12.12 1.77 -3.80
CA SER A 36 12.96 2.75 -4.48
C SER A 36 14.41 2.70 -4.01
N VAL A 37 14.67 2.52 -2.71
CA VAL A 37 16.03 2.35 -2.18
C VAL A 37 16.67 1.07 -2.72
N PHE A 38 15.91 -0.02 -2.80
CA PHE A 38 16.38 -1.25 -3.45
C PHE A 38 16.79 -1.00 -4.90
N LEU A 39 15.94 -0.33 -5.70
CA LEU A 39 16.26 0.00 -7.09
C LEU A 39 17.49 0.92 -7.19
N TYR A 40 17.66 1.85 -6.25
CA TYR A 40 18.84 2.69 -6.20
C TYR A 40 20.12 1.87 -5.98
N LEU A 41 20.12 0.93 -5.01
CA LEU A 41 21.27 0.06 -4.76
C LEU A 41 21.59 -0.82 -5.97
N HIS A 42 20.58 -1.38 -6.62
CA HIS A 42 20.78 -2.17 -7.83
C HIS A 42 21.35 -1.34 -8.99
N VAL A 43 20.73 -0.19 -9.30
CA VAL A 43 21.10 0.63 -10.47
C VAL A 43 22.46 1.32 -10.29
N PHE A 44 22.76 1.84 -9.11
CA PHE A 44 23.96 2.66 -8.90
C PHE A 44 25.12 1.91 -8.23
N LYS A 45 24.84 0.84 -7.46
CA LYS A 45 25.89 0.05 -6.79
C LYS A 45 26.07 -1.35 -7.37
N GLY A 46 25.17 -1.80 -8.25
CA GLY A 46 25.21 -3.17 -8.78
C GLY A 46 24.96 -4.24 -7.71
N GLU A 47 24.35 -3.87 -6.57
CA GLU A 47 24.10 -4.78 -5.45
C GLU A 47 22.72 -5.45 -5.60
N ASP A 48 22.71 -6.76 -5.82
CA ASP A 48 21.48 -7.57 -5.94
C ASP A 48 21.05 -8.16 -4.60
N VAL A 49 20.56 -7.31 -3.70
CA VAL A 49 20.14 -7.77 -2.37
C VAL A 49 18.66 -8.18 -2.37
N VAL A 50 18.37 -9.39 -2.86
CA VAL A 50 17.01 -9.96 -2.98
C VAL A 50 16.21 -9.90 -1.66
N VAL A 51 16.90 -9.98 -0.50
CA VAL A 51 16.28 -9.81 0.83
C VAL A 51 15.49 -8.50 0.95
N PHE A 52 15.94 -7.41 0.31
CA PHE A 52 15.26 -6.11 0.37
C PHE A 52 13.90 -6.11 -0.36
N LEU A 53 13.66 -7.01 -1.32
CA LEU A 53 12.35 -7.13 -1.98
C LEU A 53 11.33 -7.87 -1.12
N ILE A 54 11.78 -8.92 -0.42
CA ILE A 54 10.92 -9.84 0.32
C ILE A 54 10.54 -9.26 1.70
N LEU A 55 11.49 -8.59 2.35
CA LEU A 55 11.33 -8.13 3.73
C LEU A 55 10.11 -7.20 3.94
N PRO A 56 9.86 -6.17 3.12
CA PRO A 56 8.70 -5.29 3.30
C PRO A 56 7.37 -6.03 3.09
N ALA A 57 7.33 -6.93 2.12
CA ALA A 57 6.14 -7.73 1.81
C ALA A 57 5.70 -8.59 2.99
N ILE A 58 6.66 -9.15 3.74
CA ILE A 58 6.41 -9.97 4.92
C ILE A 58 6.09 -9.10 6.14
N LEU A 59 6.85 -8.02 6.37
CA LEU A 59 6.76 -7.24 7.60
C LEU A 59 5.59 -6.25 7.64
N ILE A 60 5.09 -5.78 6.49
CA ILE A 60 4.08 -4.72 6.48
C ILE A 60 2.75 -5.13 7.09
N GLY A 61 2.32 -6.38 6.87
CA GLY A 61 1.08 -6.92 7.44
C GLY A 61 1.12 -6.97 8.97
N PRO A 62 2.10 -7.66 9.57
CA PRO A 62 2.32 -7.68 11.01
C PRO A 62 2.52 -6.28 11.61
N PHE A 63 3.28 -5.41 10.95
CA PHE A 63 3.50 -4.03 11.38
C PHE A 63 2.17 -3.26 11.44
N LEU A 64 1.38 -3.28 10.37
CA LEU A 64 0.06 -2.66 10.33
C LEU A 64 -0.87 -3.21 11.41
N GLN A 65 -0.86 -4.52 11.63
CA GLN A 65 -1.68 -5.12 12.68
C GLN A 65 -1.26 -4.64 14.07
N LYS A 66 0.05 -4.55 14.35
CA LYS A 66 0.58 -4.04 15.62
C LYS A 66 0.24 -2.56 15.82
N MET A 67 0.41 -1.74 14.79
CA MET A 67 0.07 -0.31 14.82
C MET A 67 -1.44 -0.10 15.04
N ARG A 68 -2.29 -0.87 14.36
CA ARG A 68 -3.74 -0.81 14.55
C ARG A 68 -4.16 -1.24 15.95
N LYS A 69 -3.56 -2.30 16.50
CA LYS A 69 -3.80 -2.71 17.90
C LYS A 69 -3.46 -1.61 18.90
N LYS A 70 -2.40 -0.85 18.65
CA LYS A 70 -1.94 0.23 19.53
C LYS A 70 -2.77 1.51 19.38
N PHE A 71 -3.09 1.89 18.15
CA PHE A 71 -3.68 3.20 17.86
C PHE A 71 -5.15 3.13 17.42
N THR A 72 -5.51 2.26 16.49
CA THR A 72 -6.86 2.25 15.92
C THR A 72 -7.86 1.53 16.82
N TYR A 73 -7.55 0.31 17.28
CA TYR A 73 -8.50 -0.57 17.98
C TYR A 73 -9.03 -0.02 19.31
N PRO A 74 -8.23 0.66 20.16
CA PRO A 74 -8.75 1.26 21.38
C PRO A 74 -9.75 2.40 21.15
N ARG A 75 -9.81 2.97 19.93
CA ARG A 75 -10.64 4.14 19.60
C ARG A 75 -11.96 3.78 18.93
N VAL A 76 -11.93 2.79 18.03
CA VAL A 76 -13.11 2.41 17.22
C VAL A 76 -13.64 1.01 17.58
N GLY A 77 -13.04 0.34 18.55
CA GLY A 77 -13.30 -1.06 18.85
C GLY A 77 -12.70 -2.00 17.80
N TYR A 78 -12.65 -3.29 18.12
CA TYR A 78 -12.18 -4.32 17.20
C TYR A 78 -13.07 -5.56 17.26
N ALA A 79 -13.81 -5.82 16.19
CA ALA A 79 -14.48 -7.09 15.98
C ALA A 79 -13.60 -7.97 15.08
N ASN A 80 -13.10 -9.08 15.64
CA ASN A 80 -12.33 -10.05 14.85
C ASN A 80 -13.28 -10.90 13.99
N LEU A 81 -13.60 -10.41 12.80
CA LEU A 81 -14.28 -11.22 11.80
C LEU A 81 -13.27 -12.20 11.21
N VAL A 82 -13.31 -13.45 11.68
CA VAL A 82 -12.47 -14.54 11.17
C VAL A 82 -12.71 -14.67 9.66
N THR A 83 -11.76 -14.16 8.88
CA THR A 83 -11.75 -14.28 7.43
C THR A 83 -10.69 -15.32 7.05
N PRO A 84 -10.96 -16.20 6.06
CA PRO A 84 -9.97 -17.17 5.60
C PRO A 84 -8.74 -16.43 5.05
N ARG A 85 -7.69 -16.35 5.87
CA ARG A 85 -6.47 -15.55 5.65
C ARG A 85 -5.53 -16.15 4.60
N ARG A 86 -5.61 -17.46 4.36
CA ARG A 86 -4.59 -18.20 3.59
C ARG A 86 -4.54 -17.80 2.11
N THR A 87 -5.67 -17.62 1.44
CA THR A 87 -5.70 -17.48 -0.02
C THR A 87 -5.08 -16.18 -0.54
N LYS A 88 -5.22 -15.05 0.17
CA LYS A 88 -4.69 -13.75 -0.33
C LYS A 88 -3.19 -13.59 -0.13
N LEU A 89 -2.66 -14.10 0.98
CA LEU A 89 -1.21 -14.07 1.24
C LEU A 89 -0.48 -15.03 0.31
N VAL A 90 -1.02 -16.23 0.11
CA VAL A 90 -0.47 -17.21 -0.86
C VAL A 90 -0.48 -16.65 -2.28
N MET A 91 -1.56 -15.97 -2.68
CA MET A 91 -1.66 -15.35 -4.01
C MET A 91 -0.68 -14.18 -4.19
N PHE A 92 -0.50 -13.35 -3.16
CA PHE A 92 0.49 -12.26 -3.18
C PHE A 92 1.93 -12.80 -3.24
N VAL A 93 2.24 -13.83 -2.44
CA VAL A 93 3.54 -14.52 -2.46
C VAL A 93 3.77 -15.19 -3.81
N LEU A 94 2.75 -15.81 -4.42
CA LEU A 94 2.83 -16.39 -5.76
C LEU A 94 3.10 -15.32 -6.83
N ILE A 95 2.45 -14.16 -6.76
CA ILE A 95 2.69 -13.06 -7.70
C ILE A 95 4.11 -12.52 -7.57
N ILE A 96 4.61 -12.34 -6.34
CA ILE A 96 6.00 -11.92 -6.10
C ILE A 96 6.97 -13.00 -6.57
N ALA A 97 6.75 -14.27 -6.23
CA ALA A 97 7.59 -15.38 -6.64
C ALA A 97 7.62 -15.54 -8.16
N LEU A 98 6.49 -15.33 -8.84
CA LEU A 98 6.40 -15.32 -10.29
C LEU A 98 7.16 -14.14 -10.89
N ALA A 99 7.01 -12.94 -10.33
CA ALA A 99 7.75 -11.76 -10.79
C ALA A 99 9.27 -11.92 -10.60
N LEU A 100 9.71 -12.46 -9.45
CA LEU A 100 11.11 -12.77 -9.17
C LEU A 100 11.63 -13.92 -10.05
N GLY A 101 10.80 -14.94 -10.31
CA GLY A 101 11.14 -16.06 -11.18
C GLY A 101 11.31 -15.62 -12.64
N ILE A 102 10.43 -14.76 -13.14
CA ILE A 102 10.56 -14.14 -14.47
C ILE A 102 11.83 -13.29 -14.51
N PHE A 103 12.06 -12.45 -13.49
CA PHE A 103 13.27 -11.62 -13.41
C PHE A 103 14.56 -12.47 -13.41
N ALA A 104 14.61 -13.54 -12.61
CA ALA A 104 15.75 -14.45 -12.53
C ALA A 104 15.95 -15.24 -13.83
N ALA A 105 14.88 -15.75 -14.45
CA ALA A 105 14.94 -16.49 -15.71
C ALA A 105 15.43 -15.60 -16.86
N VAL A 106 14.97 -14.34 -16.90
CA VAL A 106 15.41 -13.35 -17.89
C VAL A 106 16.91 -13.07 -17.76
N ASN A 107 17.42 -12.91 -16.54
CA ASN A 107 18.85 -12.70 -16.30
C ASN A 107 19.70 -13.96 -16.58
N TYR A 108 19.17 -15.16 -16.26
CA TYR A 108 19.91 -16.42 -16.41
C TYR A 108 20.08 -16.84 -17.87
N VAL A 109 19.08 -16.64 -18.72
CA VAL A 109 19.11 -17.08 -20.14
C VAL A 109 19.91 -16.09 -21.02
N LYS A 110 20.43 -14.98 -20.46
CA LYS A 110 21.10 -13.90 -21.21
C LYS A 110 20.32 -13.50 -22.47
N ILE A 111 18.99 -13.56 -22.40
CA ILE A 111 18.15 -13.09 -23.49
C ILE A 111 18.44 -11.59 -23.56
N ASP A 112 18.99 -11.14 -24.67
CA ASP A 112 19.08 -9.72 -25.03
C ASP A 112 17.65 -9.19 -25.23
N PHE A 113 16.93 -9.07 -24.12
CA PHE A 113 15.80 -8.17 -24.03
C PHE A 113 16.40 -6.79 -24.21
N HIS A 114 16.42 -6.30 -25.45
CA HIS A 114 16.67 -4.90 -25.74
C HIS A 114 15.97 -4.03 -24.69
N ALA A 115 16.57 -2.88 -24.38
CA ALA A 115 16.12 -1.90 -23.38
C ALA A 115 14.62 -1.51 -23.47
N ASP A 116 13.95 -1.90 -24.55
CA ASP A 116 12.55 -1.68 -24.89
C ASP A 116 11.54 -2.37 -23.95
N ILE A 117 11.81 -3.54 -23.37
CA ILE A 117 10.83 -4.13 -22.42
C ILE A 117 10.79 -3.34 -21.10
N PHE A 118 11.97 -2.86 -20.66
CA PHE A 118 12.07 -1.99 -19.50
C PHE A 118 11.61 -0.55 -19.80
N TYR A 119 11.46 -0.18 -21.07
CA TYR A 119 10.87 1.09 -21.47
C TYR A 119 9.39 1.19 -21.06
N PHE A 120 8.63 0.10 -21.19
CA PHE A 120 7.21 0.04 -20.82
C PHE A 120 6.97 -0.30 -19.34
N ALA A 121 7.96 -0.84 -18.63
CA ALA A 121 7.82 -1.23 -17.22
C ALA A 121 7.25 -0.10 -16.30
N PRO A 122 7.70 1.16 -16.39
CA PRO A 122 7.14 2.26 -15.59
C PRO A 122 5.65 2.48 -15.86
N LEU A 123 5.23 2.35 -17.12
CA LEU A 123 3.84 2.52 -17.54
C LEU A 123 2.97 1.38 -16.97
N VAL A 124 3.41 0.13 -17.10
CA VAL A 124 2.70 -1.04 -16.56
C VAL A 124 2.58 -0.95 -15.04
N ILE A 125 3.68 -0.67 -14.34
CA ILE A 125 3.71 -0.54 -12.87
C ILE A 125 2.85 0.63 -12.42
N GLY A 126 2.97 1.77 -13.06
CA GLY A 126 2.22 2.97 -12.74
C GLY A 126 0.71 2.80 -12.93
N LEU A 127 0.29 2.20 -14.05
CA LEU A 127 -1.11 1.84 -14.31
C LEU A 127 -1.61 0.80 -13.32
N PHE A 128 -0.80 -0.20 -12.95
CA PHE A 128 -1.16 -1.18 -11.93
C PHE A 128 -1.43 -0.49 -10.58
N LEU A 129 -0.53 0.38 -10.12
CA LEU A 129 -0.72 1.13 -8.88
C LEU A 129 -1.95 2.05 -8.95
N ALA A 130 -2.14 2.77 -10.05
CA ALA A 130 -3.31 3.63 -10.26
C ALA A 130 -4.61 2.80 -10.24
N SER A 131 -4.66 1.68 -10.96
CA SER A 131 -5.84 0.80 -11.01
C SER A 131 -6.20 0.24 -9.63
N ALA A 132 -5.21 -0.08 -8.79
CA ALA A 132 -5.44 -0.50 -7.42
C ALA A 132 -6.12 0.60 -6.59
N GLN A 133 -5.77 1.87 -6.80
CA GLN A 133 -6.44 2.99 -6.14
C GLN A 133 -7.84 3.26 -6.73
N ALA A 134 -8.02 3.12 -8.04
CA ALA A 134 -9.34 3.21 -8.68
C ALA A 134 -10.31 2.14 -8.15
N TYR A 135 -9.83 0.91 -7.96
CA TYR A 135 -10.60 -0.16 -7.33
C TYR A 135 -11.00 0.19 -5.88
N ARG A 136 -10.07 0.75 -5.09
CA ARG A 136 -10.37 1.23 -3.73
C ARG A 136 -11.39 2.36 -3.73
N TYR A 137 -11.29 3.29 -4.69
CA TYR A 137 -12.27 4.36 -4.85
C TYR A 137 -13.65 3.81 -5.17
N LYS A 138 -13.77 2.89 -6.15
CA LYS A 138 -15.04 2.22 -6.50
C LYS A 138 -15.65 1.50 -5.29
N ARG A 139 -14.82 0.86 -4.47
CA ARG A 139 -15.28 0.06 -3.32
C ARG A 139 -15.68 0.90 -2.10
N TYR A 140 -14.91 1.93 -1.77
CA TYR A 140 -15.07 2.70 -0.53
C TYR A 140 -15.69 4.09 -0.75
N GLN A 141 -15.83 4.54 -2.01
CA GLN A 141 -16.38 5.84 -2.41
C GLN A 141 -15.77 7.05 -1.68
N THR A 142 -14.55 6.91 -1.16
CA THR A 142 -13.87 7.98 -0.45
C THR A 142 -13.04 8.81 -1.42
N LYS A 143 -13.31 10.12 -1.50
CA LYS A 143 -12.65 11.06 -2.44
C LYS A 143 -11.12 10.99 -2.41
N ARG A 144 -10.49 10.67 -1.27
CA ARG A 144 -9.03 10.51 -1.15
C ARG A 144 -8.44 9.47 -2.10
N TYR A 145 -9.13 8.36 -2.34
CA TYR A 145 -8.62 7.29 -3.22
C TYR A 145 -8.64 7.72 -4.69
N PHE A 146 -9.57 8.61 -5.05
CA PHE A 146 -9.57 9.24 -6.36
C PHE A 146 -8.37 10.18 -6.53
N ILE A 147 -8.01 10.94 -5.48
CA ILE A 147 -6.79 11.78 -5.48
C ILE A 147 -5.53 10.90 -5.67
N TYR A 148 -5.43 9.75 -4.99
CA TYR A 148 -4.30 8.84 -5.16
C TYR A 148 -4.23 8.23 -6.56
N PHE A 149 -5.39 7.90 -7.13
CA PHE A 149 -5.49 7.43 -8.51
C PHE A 149 -4.96 8.49 -9.49
N LEU A 150 -5.43 9.74 -9.38
CA LEU A 150 -4.97 10.84 -10.23
C LEU A 150 -3.48 11.12 -10.04
N ALA A 151 -2.99 11.17 -8.80
CA ALA A 151 -1.57 11.36 -8.52
C ALA A 151 -0.71 10.22 -9.12
N GLY A 152 -1.19 8.98 -9.03
CA GLY A 152 -0.59 7.81 -9.68
C GLY A 152 -0.49 7.95 -11.19
N LEU A 153 -1.60 8.33 -11.85
CA LEU A 153 -1.62 8.53 -13.30
C LEU A 153 -0.70 9.67 -13.73
N ILE A 154 -0.79 10.83 -13.07
CA ILE A 154 0.05 11.99 -13.39
C ILE A 154 1.53 11.61 -13.23
N SER A 155 1.91 11.00 -12.12
CA SER A 155 3.30 10.57 -11.91
C SER A 155 3.77 9.58 -12.98
N THR A 156 2.90 8.65 -13.39
CA THR A 156 3.23 7.64 -14.41
C THR A 156 3.44 8.28 -15.78
N ILE A 157 2.52 9.14 -16.20
CA ILE A 157 2.57 9.84 -17.49
C ILE A 157 3.79 10.76 -17.53
N THR A 158 4.01 11.58 -16.50
CA THR A 158 5.14 12.50 -16.42
C THR A 158 6.47 11.75 -16.51
N VAL A 159 6.63 10.64 -15.78
CA VAL A 159 7.87 9.85 -15.81
C VAL A 159 8.06 9.10 -17.13
N TYR A 160 6.98 8.65 -17.77
CA TYR A 160 7.05 7.95 -19.07
C TYR A 160 7.64 8.85 -20.18
N PHE A 161 7.22 10.12 -20.24
CA PHE A 161 7.72 11.07 -21.24
C PHE A 161 9.07 11.69 -20.89
N PHE A 162 9.56 11.50 -19.67
CA PHE A 162 10.86 12.06 -19.27
C PHE A 162 12.02 11.26 -19.89
N PRO A 163 13.08 11.89 -20.43
CA PRO A 163 14.18 11.23 -21.15
C PRO A 163 15.17 10.49 -20.22
N MET A 164 14.66 9.66 -19.31
CA MET A 164 15.45 8.74 -18.48
C MET A 164 15.41 7.33 -19.06
N ARG A 165 16.34 6.46 -18.68
CA ARG A 165 16.42 5.08 -19.18
C ARG A 165 16.13 4.06 -18.08
N GLY A 166 15.48 2.96 -18.46
CA GLY A 166 15.33 1.74 -17.66
C GLY A 166 14.70 1.92 -16.28
N LEU A 167 15.24 1.20 -15.29
CA LEU A 167 14.74 1.11 -13.92
C LEU A 167 14.72 2.44 -13.15
N LEU A 168 15.49 3.44 -13.61
CA LEU A 168 15.53 4.77 -13.01
C LEU A 168 14.14 5.46 -13.05
N ARG A 169 13.36 5.21 -14.11
CA ARG A 169 11.96 5.66 -14.20
C ARG A 169 11.08 5.02 -13.11
N VAL A 170 11.21 3.71 -12.92
CA VAL A 170 10.45 2.97 -11.89
C VAL A 170 10.80 3.46 -10.48
N MET A 171 12.10 3.69 -10.23
CA MET A 171 12.60 4.25 -8.98
C MET A 171 11.94 5.60 -8.67
N ILE A 172 11.83 6.50 -9.66
CA ILE A 172 11.21 7.82 -9.46
C ILE A 172 9.71 7.70 -9.19
N ILE A 173 8.98 6.81 -9.87
CA ILE A 173 7.56 6.57 -9.59
C ILE A 173 7.37 6.09 -8.15
N PHE A 174 8.20 5.15 -7.67
CA PHE A 174 8.12 4.66 -6.30
C PHE A 174 8.50 5.72 -5.28
N SER A 175 9.56 6.49 -5.55
CA SER A 175 9.97 7.63 -4.71
C SER A 175 8.88 8.70 -4.62
N SER A 176 8.34 9.14 -5.75
CA SER A 176 7.35 10.22 -5.81
C SER A 176 6.07 9.82 -5.09
N LEU A 177 5.55 8.62 -5.35
CA LEU A 177 4.35 8.11 -4.70
C LEU A 177 4.58 7.81 -3.21
N GLY A 178 5.76 7.31 -2.85
CA GLY A 178 6.15 7.09 -1.46
C GLY A 178 6.18 8.39 -0.66
N ILE A 179 6.89 9.40 -1.18
CA ILE A 179 6.97 10.75 -0.58
C ILE A 179 5.59 11.39 -0.53
N PHE A 180 4.71 11.15 -1.50
CA PHE A 180 3.36 11.71 -1.52
C PHE A 180 2.42 11.04 -0.51
N LEU A 181 2.46 9.71 -0.39
CA LEU A 181 1.55 8.94 0.46
C LEU A 181 1.83 9.11 1.95
N ILE A 182 3.09 9.24 2.37
CA ILE A 182 3.45 9.35 3.79
C ILE A 182 2.83 10.60 4.44
N PRO A 183 3.02 11.83 3.94
CA PRO A 183 2.42 13.04 4.49
C PRO A 183 0.90 12.97 4.51
N ILE A 184 0.26 12.47 3.44
CA ILE A 184 -1.20 12.38 3.40
C ILE A 184 -1.71 11.34 4.42
N GLY A 185 -1.01 10.22 4.55
CA GLY A 185 -1.29 9.21 5.55
C GLY A 185 -1.15 9.77 6.97
N LEU A 186 -0.10 10.56 7.23
CA LEU A 186 0.10 11.25 8.51
C LEU A 186 -1.01 12.28 8.80
N ILE A 187 -1.40 13.10 7.82
CA ILE A 187 -2.51 14.06 7.96
C ILE A 187 -3.81 13.30 8.27
N THR A 188 -4.07 12.20 7.55
CA THR A 188 -5.26 11.36 7.75
C THR A 188 -5.26 10.72 9.14
N PHE A 189 -4.12 10.19 9.58
CA PHE A 189 -3.96 9.60 10.91
C PHE A 189 -4.13 10.63 12.02
N ASN A 190 -3.59 11.84 11.85
CA ASN A 190 -3.78 12.92 12.80
C ASN A 190 -5.26 13.36 12.87
N LYS A 191 -5.91 13.50 11.71
CA LYS A 191 -7.35 13.79 11.64
C LYS A 191 -8.18 12.69 12.30
N PHE A 192 -7.82 11.42 12.08
CA PHE A 192 -8.45 10.28 12.72
C PHE A 192 -8.32 10.35 14.25
N ASN A 193 -7.12 10.62 14.77
CA ASN A 193 -6.90 10.74 16.22
C ASN A 193 -7.70 11.90 16.84
N ARG A 194 -7.89 13.00 16.11
CA ARG A 194 -8.72 14.13 16.56
C ARG A 194 -10.22 13.79 16.56
N ASN A 195 -10.68 13.06 15.55
CA ASN A 195 -12.08 12.70 15.40
C ASN A 195 -12.51 11.55 16.32
N PHE A 196 -11.57 10.68 16.69
CA PHE A 196 -11.79 9.52 17.57
C PHE A 196 -10.87 9.60 18.78
N PRO A 197 -11.17 10.48 19.76
CA PRO A 197 -10.40 10.56 20.99
C PRO A 197 -10.50 9.23 21.77
N LEU A 198 -9.47 8.90 22.54
CA LEU A 198 -9.51 7.74 23.43
C LEU A 198 -10.62 7.96 24.47
N GLN A 199 -11.52 6.99 24.60
CA GLN A 199 -12.48 6.99 25.69
C GLN A 199 -11.68 6.86 27.00
N LYS A 200 -11.78 7.86 27.88
CA LYS A 200 -11.25 7.74 29.24
C LYS A 200 -12.02 6.61 29.92
N ASP A 201 -11.28 5.69 30.52
CA ASP A 201 -11.83 4.57 31.25
C ASP A 201 -12.64 5.10 32.45
N ASN A 202 -13.95 5.23 32.25
CA ASN A 202 -14.87 5.66 33.30
C ASN A 202 -15.16 4.53 34.30
N SER A 203 -14.65 3.31 34.09
CA SER A 203 -14.92 2.17 34.98
C SER A 203 -14.32 2.31 36.38
N LYS A 204 -13.43 3.29 36.62
CA LYS A 204 -12.86 3.58 37.94
C LYS A 204 -13.63 4.64 38.74
N LYS A 205 -14.69 5.23 38.18
CA LYS A 205 -15.51 6.23 38.89
C LYS A 205 -16.72 5.63 39.62
N ASP A 206 -17.07 4.38 39.33
CA ASP A 206 -18.22 3.72 39.95
C ASP A 206 -17.81 2.85 41.17
N GLU A 207 -16.53 2.88 41.57
CA GLU A 207 -15.99 2.19 42.75
C GLU A 207 -15.58 3.15 43.90
N GLN A 208 -15.94 4.44 43.82
CA GLN A 208 -15.73 5.44 44.89
C GLN A 208 -17.05 6.09 45.28
#